data_AF-A0A928Q9X5-F1
#
_entry.id   AF-A0A928Q9X5-F1
#
_cell.length_a   1.000
_cell.length_b   1.000
_cell.length_c   1.000
_cell.angle_alpha   90.00
_cell.angle_beta   90.00
_cell.angle_gamma   90.00
#
_symmetry.space_group_name_H-M   'P 1'
#
loop_
_entity.id
_entity.type
_entity.pdbx_description
1 polymer ?
#
loop_
_entity_poly.entity_id
_entity_poly.type
_entity_poly.pdbx_seq_one_letter_code
_entity_poly.pdbx_strand_id
1 'polypeptide(L)'
;MTWLLLLLFLGALCYLTYTLVTESPYYMAMSGKAGYGIVYDRKGDVLFDGTHPLSDYPAGHFADVGNLIGDAGGQMSNTLVARNRADLANYSFMKGNAQTTANIRTTLLHSVNRKVFDAMGSKEGTVIACNWKTGEILVCFSKPCVDIAEGYGNIASMPEGSLLCKAFYPTVPGSTQKVSTLIAAYETCGAESVNSLQFGCSGSWLNENGQRINCHKEEGHGIQTAAQAFRNSCNPYFAQLVQWEKLPLSRVLEVFSRMGYGVNGESAQPLAVNGIKASAATLTLKDDGDFDTQWACLGQGDTLISPLQLMLWQAAIANGSGSAWQPYLISAKTDVNGNSVVCGTPGKTKEMFSAETAAAVRAVMIENAAAQYSTHFGSYTCGAKSGTAQVNDHGEEYENALLAGFCTDDDLPIAFCVVIEQRKAGELTPAALAGTLLRALDEAM
;
A
#
# COMPACT_ATOMS: atom_id res chain seq x y z
N MET A 1 -12.33 -22.05 -54.49
CA MET A 1 -12.83 -20.74 -54.04
C MET A 1 -14.00 -20.86 -53.07
N THR A 2 -15.06 -21.61 -53.41
CA THR A 2 -16.27 -21.78 -52.57
C THR A 2 -16.00 -22.39 -51.18
N TRP A 3 -15.19 -23.45 -51.09
CA TRP A 3 -14.83 -24.07 -49.80
C TRP A 3 -14.01 -23.15 -48.88
N LEU A 4 -13.13 -22.34 -49.45
CA LEU A 4 -12.33 -21.37 -48.70
C LEU A 4 -13.24 -20.27 -48.10
N LEU A 5 -14.19 -19.77 -48.90
CA LEU A 5 -15.19 -18.79 -48.43
C LEU A 5 -16.09 -19.38 -47.35
N LEU A 6 -16.50 -20.64 -47.49
CA LEU A 6 -17.31 -21.34 -46.48
C LEU A 6 -16.54 -21.54 -45.17
N LEU A 7 -15.27 -21.94 -45.23
CA LEU A 7 -14.41 -22.08 -44.05
C LEU A 7 -14.16 -20.72 -43.36
N LEU A 8 -13.92 -19.66 -44.13
CA LEU A 8 -13.79 -18.30 -43.58
C LEU A 8 -15.08 -17.82 -42.92
N PHE A 9 -16.23 -18.08 -43.55
CA PHE A 9 -17.54 -17.74 -42.98
C PHE A 9 -17.80 -18.49 -41.67
N LEU A 10 -17.56 -19.81 -41.64
CA LEU A 10 -17.70 -20.60 -40.42
C LEU A 10 -16.71 -20.16 -39.33
N GLY A 11 -15.46 -19.86 -39.70
CA GLY A 11 -14.47 -19.32 -38.79
C GLY A 11 -14.90 -17.99 -38.19
N ALA A 12 -15.42 -17.07 -39.01
CA ALA A 12 -15.96 -15.79 -38.57
C ALA A 12 -17.21 -15.96 -37.67
N LEU A 13 -18.09 -16.92 -37.97
CA LEU A 13 -19.26 -17.22 -37.14
C LEU A 13 -18.86 -17.80 -35.78
N CYS A 14 -17.89 -18.73 -35.76
CA CYS A 14 -17.32 -19.27 -34.53
C CYS A 14 -16.65 -18.18 -33.70
N TYR A 15 -15.86 -17.30 -34.33
CA TYR A 15 -15.24 -16.16 -33.67
C TYR A 15 -16.28 -15.20 -33.09
N LEU A 16 -17.29 -14.81 -33.89
CA LEU A 16 -18.37 -13.95 -33.43
C LEU A 16 -19.13 -14.56 -32.24
N THR A 17 -19.44 -15.86 -32.32
CA THR A 17 -20.14 -16.58 -31.25
C THR A 17 -19.28 -16.65 -29.99
N TYR A 18 -17.99 -16.97 -30.14
CA TYR A 18 -17.03 -16.95 -29.05
C TYR A 18 -16.98 -15.57 -28.38
N THR A 19 -16.78 -14.50 -29.15
CA THR A 19 -16.76 -13.13 -28.65
C THR A 19 -18.05 -12.75 -27.94
N LEU A 20 -19.23 -13.05 -28.52
CA LEU A 20 -20.52 -12.79 -27.87
C LEU A 20 -20.67 -13.53 -26.54
N VAL A 21 -20.27 -14.80 -26.50
CA VAL A 21 -20.33 -15.61 -25.28
C VAL A 21 -19.36 -15.09 -24.22
N THR A 22 -18.14 -14.71 -24.59
CA THR A 22 -17.10 -14.27 -23.64
C THR A 22 -17.25 -12.83 -23.17
N GLU A 23 -17.77 -11.92 -24.01
CA GLU A 23 -17.82 -10.49 -23.70
C GLU A 23 -19.20 -10.01 -23.23
N SER A 24 -20.28 -10.76 -23.49
CA SER A 24 -21.62 -10.35 -23.05
C SER A 24 -21.76 -10.12 -21.54
N PRO A 25 -21.09 -10.84 -20.61
CA PRO A 25 -21.13 -10.48 -19.18
C PRO A 25 -20.60 -9.07 -18.92
N TYR A 26 -19.52 -8.67 -19.60
CA TYR A 26 -18.96 -7.32 -19.48
C TYR A 26 -19.95 -6.26 -19.98
N TYR A 27 -20.54 -6.44 -21.16
CA TYR A 27 -21.52 -5.49 -21.69
C TYR A 27 -22.76 -5.39 -20.80
N MET A 28 -23.22 -6.50 -20.24
CA MET A 28 -24.36 -6.52 -19.33
C MET A 28 -24.04 -5.86 -17.99
N ALA A 29 -22.85 -6.08 -17.43
CA ALA A 29 -22.38 -5.38 -16.23
C ALA A 29 -22.38 -3.86 -16.43
N MET A 30 -21.95 -3.39 -17.60
CA MET A 30 -21.92 -1.95 -17.93
C MET A 30 -23.29 -1.36 -18.28
N SER A 31 -24.29 -2.20 -18.56
CA SER A 31 -25.65 -1.73 -18.90
C SER A 31 -26.44 -1.20 -17.68
N GLY A 32 -25.96 -1.47 -16.46
CA GLY A 32 -26.67 -1.15 -15.22
C GLY A 32 -27.87 -2.05 -14.92
N LYS A 33 -28.15 -3.06 -15.76
CA LYS A 33 -29.29 -3.98 -15.61
C LYS A 33 -28.90 -5.38 -15.09
N ALA A 34 -27.61 -5.62 -14.88
CA ALA A 34 -27.13 -6.88 -14.33
C ALA A 34 -27.34 -6.93 -12.80
N GLY A 35 -27.82 -8.06 -12.30
CA GLY A 35 -27.67 -8.40 -10.88
C GLY A 35 -26.21 -8.74 -10.58
N TYR A 36 -25.77 -8.50 -9.36
CA TYR A 36 -24.38 -8.73 -8.96
C TYR A 36 -24.24 -9.86 -7.95
N GLY A 37 -23.05 -10.45 -7.97
CA GLY A 37 -22.61 -11.52 -7.12
C GLY A 37 -22.27 -11.11 -5.69
N ILE A 38 -21.61 -12.00 -4.97
CA ILE A 38 -21.16 -11.78 -3.59
C ILE A 38 -19.63 -11.74 -3.55
N VAL A 39 -19.08 -10.85 -2.72
CA VAL A 39 -17.66 -10.84 -2.37
C VAL A 39 -17.51 -11.41 -0.97
N TYR A 40 -16.63 -12.40 -0.82
CA TYR A 40 -16.30 -13.03 0.46
C TYR A 40 -14.88 -12.70 0.89
N ASP A 41 -14.67 -12.69 2.20
CA ASP A 41 -13.34 -12.76 2.80
C ASP A 41 -12.73 -14.17 2.66
N ARG A 42 -11.52 -14.36 3.17
CA ARG A 42 -10.82 -15.65 3.13
C ARG A 42 -11.59 -16.77 3.85
N LYS A 43 -12.28 -16.46 4.96
CA LYS A 43 -12.99 -17.43 5.82
C LYS A 43 -14.47 -17.61 5.45
N GLY A 44 -14.99 -16.84 4.51
CA GLY A 44 -16.36 -16.92 4.02
C GLY A 44 -17.30 -15.84 4.56
N ASP A 45 -16.80 -14.84 5.27
CA ASP A 45 -17.58 -13.68 5.70
C ASP A 45 -17.92 -12.80 4.49
N VAL A 46 -19.12 -12.22 4.47
CA VAL A 46 -19.59 -11.39 3.35
C VAL A 46 -19.02 -9.98 3.45
N LEU A 47 -18.33 -9.56 2.39
CA LEU A 47 -17.75 -8.22 2.25
C LEU A 47 -18.55 -7.31 1.30
N PHE A 48 -19.39 -7.89 0.45
CA PHE A 48 -20.37 -7.20 -0.39
C PHE A 48 -21.40 -8.22 -0.87
N ASP A 49 -22.69 -7.88 -0.86
CA ASP A 49 -23.77 -8.72 -1.36
C ASP A 49 -24.59 -7.97 -2.42
N GLY A 50 -24.46 -8.40 -3.69
CA GLY A 50 -25.25 -7.87 -4.80
C GLY A 50 -26.59 -8.58 -5.02
N THR A 51 -26.91 -9.59 -4.21
CA THR A 51 -28.10 -10.45 -4.36
C THR A 51 -29.24 -10.08 -3.42
N HIS A 52 -28.94 -9.44 -2.29
CA HIS A 52 -29.91 -8.96 -1.32
C HIS A 52 -29.74 -7.47 -1.05
N PRO A 53 -30.77 -6.77 -0.55
CA PRO A 53 -30.61 -5.42 0.00
C PRO A 53 -29.53 -5.41 1.08
N LEU A 54 -28.56 -4.50 0.97
CA LEU A 54 -27.50 -4.38 1.98
C LEU A 54 -28.05 -3.99 3.37
N SER A 55 -29.28 -3.46 3.45
CA SER A 55 -30.00 -3.21 4.70
C SER A 55 -30.31 -4.47 5.53
N ASP A 56 -30.16 -5.65 4.94
CA ASP A 56 -30.34 -6.92 5.65
C ASP A 56 -29.14 -7.24 6.56
N TYR A 57 -28.01 -6.55 6.37
CA TYR A 57 -26.81 -6.66 7.20
C TYR A 57 -26.87 -5.67 8.38
N PRO A 58 -26.32 -6.03 9.57
CA PRO A 58 -26.26 -5.12 10.70
C PRO A 58 -25.53 -3.81 10.37
N ALA A 59 -25.98 -2.71 10.94
CA ALA A 59 -25.28 -1.44 10.86
C ALA A 59 -23.83 -1.59 11.35
N GLY A 60 -22.88 -1.02 10.60
CA GLY A 60 -21.45 -1.14 10.83
C GLY A 60 -20.80 -2.35 10.15
N HIS A 61 -21.54 -3.31 9.57
CA HIS A 61 -20.98 -4.56 9.04
C HIS A 61 -19.91 -4.31 7.95
N PHE A 62 -20.11 -3.32 7.06
CA PHE A 62 -19.15 -2.99 6.01
C PHE A 62 -18.26 -1.79 6.33
N ALA A 63 -18.37 -1.21 7.52
CA ALA A 63 -17.68 0.03 7.88
C ALA A 63 -16.14 -0.06 7.84
N ASP A 64 -15.53 -1.25 7.88
CA ASP A 64 -14.08 -1.42 7.78
C ASP A 64 -13.59 -1.73 6.35
N VAL A 65 -14.50 -2.04 5.42
CA VAL A 65 -14.17 -2.49 4.06
C VAL A 65 -14.85 -1.69 2.95
N GLY A 66 -15.82 -0.84 3.26
CA GLY A 66 -16.67 -0.17 2.27
C GLY A 66 -15.90 0.61 1.21
N ASN A 67 -14.88 1.39 1.59
CA ASN A 67 -14.07 2.16 0.63
C ASN A 67 -13.01 1.34 -0.14
N LEU A 68 -12.78 0.08 0.24
CA LEU A 68 -11.89 -0.87 -0.45
C LEU A 68 -12.69 -1.77 -1.40
N ILE A 69 -13.73 -2.41 -0.86
CA ILE A 69 -14.56 -3.38 -1.58
C ILE A 69 -15.54 -2.65 -2.49
N GLY A 70 -16.15 -1.58 -1.98
CA GLY A 70 -17.04 -0.72 -2.73
C GLY A 70 -18.41 -1.33 -2.98
N ASP A 71 -19.07 -0.79 -3.99
CA ASP A 71 -20.42 -1.19 -4.38
C ASP A 71 -20.57 -1.36 -5.90
N ALA A 72 -21.77 -1.77 -6.30
CA ALA A 72 -22.20 -1.76 -7.69
C ALA A 72 -22.81 -0.42 -8.16
N GLY A 73 -23.11 0.50 -7.24
CA GLY A 73 -23.79 1.77 -7.51
C GLY A 73 -22.95 2.81 -8.27
N GLY A 74 -21.62 2.65 -8.30
CA GLY A 74 -20.73 3.48 -9.11
C GLY A 74 -20.31 4.80 -8.47
N GLN A 75 -20.62 4.98 -7.19
CA GLN A 75 -20.13 6.12 -6.39
C GLN A 75 -18.63 6.03 -6.14
N MET A 76 -18.09 4.81 -6.09
CA MET A 76 -16.66 4.54 -5.99
C MET A 76 -16.16 3.80 -7.23
N SER A 77 -15.20 4.39 -7.94
CA SER A 77 -14.69 3.85 -9.22
C SER A 77 -13.40 3.04 -9.08
N ASN A 78 -12.72 3.12 -7.93
CA ASN A 78 -11.44 2.48 -7.68
C ASN A 78 -11.51 1.48 -6.50
N THR A 79 -12.51 0.61 -6.53
CA THR A 79 -12.76 -0.43 -5.52
C THR A 79 -12.79 -1.81 -6.14
N LEU A 80 -12.72 -2.87 -5.33
CA LEU A 80 -12.72 -4.24 -5.80
C LEU A 80 -13.94 -4.54 -6.69
N VAL A 81 -15.15 -4.22 -6.21
CA VAL A 81 -16.40 -4.44 -6.93
C VAL A 81 -16.44 -3.63 -8.23
N ALA A 82 -16.12 -2.34 -8.17
CA ALA A 82 -16.14 -1.47 -9.35
C ALA A 82 -15.16 -1.94 -10.45
N ARG A 83 -14.00 -2.48 -10.06
CA ARG A 83 -12.97 -2.96 -10.98
C ARG A 83 -13.21 -4.38 -11.50
N ASN A 84 -14.09 -5.15 -10.85
CA ASN A 84 -14.36 -6.56 -11.20
C ASN A 84 -15.86 -6.83 -11.44
N ARG A 85 -16.62 -5.82 -11.91
CA ARG A 85 -18.06 -5.93 -12.17
C ARG A 85 -18.42 -7.05 -13.14
N ALA A 86 -17.58 -7.28 -14.16
CA ALA A 86 -17.81 -8.34 -15.13
C ALA A 86 -17.72 -9.73 -14.50
N ASP A 87 -16.80 -9.93 -13.55
CA ASP A 87 -16.65 -11.19 -12.81
C ASP A 87 -17.79 -11.40 -11.81
N LEU A 88 -18.39 -10.32 -11.31
CA LEU A 88 -19.53 -10.35 -10.39
C LEU A 88 -20.89 -10.32 -11.11
N ALA A 89 -20.95 -10.21 -12.44
CA ALA A 89 -22.23 -10.13 -13.13
C ALA A 89 -22.94 -11.48 -13.07
N ASN A 90 -24.17 -11.51 -12.55
CA ASN A 90 -25.04 -12.69 -12.56
C ASN A 90 -25.63 -12.94 -13.96
N TYR A 91 -24.81 -12.88 -15.01
CA TYR A 91 -25.21 -13.00 -16.40
C TYR A 91 -24.32 -14.00 -17.15
N SER A 92 -24.94 -14.82 -18.01
CA SER A 92 -24.22 -15.50 -19.09
C SER A 92 -25.02 -15.44 -20.38
N PHE A 93 -24.34 -15.46 -21.53
CA PHE A 93 -25.02 -15.42 -22.83
C PHE A 93 -26.10 -16.51 -22.97
N MET A 94 -25.82 -17.72 -22.47
CA MET A 94 -26.73 -18.86 -22.60
C MET A 94 -27.92 -18.83 -21.64
N LYS A 95 -27.77 -18.24 -20.44
CA LYS A 95 -28.80 -18.27 -19.39
C LYS A 95 -29.48 -16.91 -19.17
N GLY A 96 -28.99 -15.85 -19.80
CA GLY A 96 -29.41 -14.49 -19.47
C GLY A 96 -29.02 -14.14 -18.03
N ASN A 97 -29.91 -13.46 -17.30
CA ASN A 97 -29.77 -13.26 -15.85
C ASN A 97 -29.94 -14.62 -15.15
N ALA A 98 -28.84 -15.15 -14.63
CA ALA A 98 -28.81 -16.46 -14.01
C ALA A 98 -29.44 -16.40 -12.60
N GLN A 99 -30.05 -17.51 -12.18
CA GLN A 99 -30.51 -17.70 -10.79
C GLN A 99 -29.37 -18.05 -9.82
N THR A 100 -28.23 -18.50 -10.36
CA THR A 100 -27.01 -18.80 -9.62
C THR A 100 -26.09 -17.58 -9.54
N THR A 101 -25.40 -17.45 -8.41
CA THR A 101 -24.65 -16.24 -8.05
C THR A 101 -23.16 -16.38 -8.36
N ALA A 102 -22.61 -15.42 -9.11
CA ALA A 102 -21.17 -15.28 -9.29
C ALA A 102 -20.51 -14.81 -7.98
N ASN A 103 -19.29 -15.25 -7.69
CA ASN A 103 -18.64 -14.91 -6.42
C ASN A 103 -17.16 -14.57 -6.61
N ILE A 104 -16.68 -13.61 -5.81
CA ILE A 104 -15.25 -13.34 -5.63
C ILE A 104 -14.87 -13.71 -4.20
N ARG A 105 -13.82 -14.49 -4.02
CA ARG A 105 -13.19 -14.70 -2.71
C ARG A 105 -11.91 -13.89 -2.62
N THR A 106 -11.75 -13.16 -1.53
CA THR A 106 -10.56 -12.34 -1.28
C THR A 106 -9.53 -13.05 -0.40
N THR A 107 -8.37 -12.44 -0.24
CA THR A 107 -7.31 -12.84 0.69
C THR A 107 -7.50 -12.22 2.08
N LEU A 108 -8.38 -11.21 2.19
CA LEU A 108 -8.62 -10.46 3.42
C LEU A 108 -9.13 -11.37 4.54
N LEU A 109 -8.72 -11.04 5.77
CA LEU A 109 -9.27 -11.59 6.99
C LEU A 109 -10.18 -10.52 7.62
N HIS A 110 -11.50 -10.62 7.39
CA HIS A 110 -12.45 -9.56 7.78
C HIS A 110 -12.44 -9.33 9.29
N SER A 111 -12.43 -10.41 10.08
CA SER A 111 -12.32 -10.36 11.54
C SER A 111 -11.08 -9.60 12.05
N VAL A 112 -9.93 -9.79 11.40
CA VAL A 112 -8.69 -9.07 11.75
C VAL A 112 -8.80 -7.60 11.34
N ASN A 113 -9.31 -7.34 10.15
CA ASN A 113 -9.53 -5.99 9.62
C ASN A 113 -10.43 -5.19 10.58
N ARG A 114 -11.53 -5.79 11.06
CA ARG A 114 -12.41 -5.22 12.08
C ARG A 114 -11.71 -4.95 13.40
N LYS A 115 -10.97 -5.93 13.94
CA LYS A 115 -10.26 -5.79 15.23
C LYS A 115 -9.27 -4.62 15.22
N VAL A 116 -8.53 -4.45 14.13
CA VAL A 116 -7.56 -3.34 13.98
C VAL A 116 -8.28 -2.02 13.67
N PHE A 117 -9.35 -2.05 12.88
CA PHE A 117 -10.21 -0.89 12.63
C PHE A 117 -10.79 -0.35 13.95
N ASP A 118 -11.32 -1.20 14.82
CA ASP A 118 -11.88 -0.81 16.11
C ASP A 118 -10.79 -0.27 17.06
N ALA A 119 -9.61 -0.90 17.07
CA ALA A 119 -8.46 -0.43 17.85
C ALA A 119 -7.96 0.97 17.41
N MET A 120 -8.23 1.36 16.17
CA MET A 120 -7.94 2.71 15.67
C MET A 120 -8.87 3.78 16.25
N GLY A 121 -10.00 3.38 16.86
CA GLY A 121 -10.94 4.28 17.53
C GLY A 121 -11.47 5.36 16.60
N SER A 122 -11.46 6.62 17.05
CA SER A 122 -11.92 7.77 16.26
C SER A 122 -10.85 8.38 15.35
N LYS A 123 -9.66 7.76 15.26
CA LYS A 123 -8.55 8.27 14.46
C LYS A 123 -8.78 7.99 12.98
N GLU A 124 -8.34 8.93 12.15
CA GLU A 124 -8.40 8.82 10.68
C GLU A 124 -7.05 8.33 10.17
N GLY A 125 -7.03 7.72 8.98
CA GLY A 125 -5.82 7.14 8.36
C GLY A 125 -6.09 5.77 7.76
N THR A 126 -5.07 4.92 7.67
CA THR A 126 -5.18 3.61 6.99
C THR A 126 -4.17 2.60 7.52
N VAL A 127 -4.53 1.32 7.44
CA VAL A 127 -3.63 0.20 7.67
C VAL A 127 -3.69 -0.72 6.47
N ILE A 128 -2.53 -1.09 5.94
CA ILE A 128 -2.40 -2.13 4.93
C ILE A 128 -1.30 -3.11 5.35
N ALA A 129 -1.57 -4.40 5.18
CA ALA A 129 -0.62 -5.47 5.47
C ALA A 129 -0.75 -6.62 4.48
N CYS A 130 0.39 -7.16 4.06
CA CYS A 130 0.46 -8.33 3.19
C CYS A 130 1.38 -9.41 3.76
N ASN A 131 1.16 -10.64 3.31
CA ASN A 131 2.11 -11.72 3.50
C ASN A 131 3.29 -11.50 2.53
N TRP A 132 4.51 -11.21 3.02
CA TRP A 132 5.65 -10.91 2.15
C TRP A 132 6.21 -12.14 1.41
N LYS A 133 5.79 -13.36 1.76
CA LYS A 133 6.12 -14.61 1.03
C LYS A 133 5.17 -14.92 -0.13
N THR A 134 3.98 -14.32 -0.14
CA THR A 134 2.95 -14.63 -1.16
C THR A 134 2.40 -13.40 -1.87
N GLY A 135 2.45 -12.22 -1.27
CA GLY A 135 1.79 -11.01 -1.78
C GLY A 135 0.31 -10.92 -1.42
N GLU A 136 -0.24 -11.87 -0.65
CA GLU A 136 -1.63 -11.80 -0.20
C GLU A 136 -1.86 -10.60 0.71
N ILE A 137 -2.75 -9.69 0.33
CA ILE A 137 -3.18 -8.61 1.21
C ILE A 137 -4.15 -9.19 2.24
N LEU A 138 -3.75 -9.20 3.51
CA LEU A 138 -4.52 -9.82 4.59
C LEU A 138 -5.39 -8.80 5.33
N VAL A 139 -4.92 -7.56 5.42
CA VAL A 139 -5.60 -6.44 6.09
C VAL A 139 -5.45 -5.21 5.21
N CYS A 140 -6.56 -4.51 4.97
CA CYS A 140 -6.56 -3.24 4.26
C CYS A 140 -7.86 -2.50 4.62
N PHE A 141 -7.73 -1.37 5.30
CA PHE A 141 -8.86 -0.50 5.59
C PHE A 141 -8.42 0.96 5.68
N SER A 142 -9.38 1.87 5.60
CA SER A 142 -9.18 3.31 5.69
C SER A 142 -10.27 3.95 6.54
N LYS A 143 -9.91 4.91 7.38
CA LYS A 143 -10.82 5.77 8.17
C LYS A 143 -10.69 7.23 7.73
N PRO A 144 -11.79 7.97 7.55
CA PRO A 144 -13.17 7.50 7.63
C PRO A 144 -13.51 6.54 6.48
N CYS A 145 -14.57 5.77 6.67
CA CYS A 145 -15.05 4.78 5.70
C CYS A 145 -16.56 4.86 5.60
N VAL A 146 -17.09 4.70 4.38
CA VAL A 146 -18.52 4.52 4.16
C VAL A 146 -18.95 3.13 4.60
N ASP A 147 -20.07 3.04 5.31
CA ASP A 147 -20.81 1.79 5.40
C ASP A 147 -21.80 1.70 4.25
N ILE A 148 -21.54 0.80 3.31
CA ILE A 148 -22.38 0.61 2.13
C ILE A 148 -23.79 0.08 2.46
N ALA A 149 -24.01 -0.50 3.65
CA ALA A 149 -25.33 -0.90 4.11
C ALA A 149 -26.24 0.29 4.46
N GLU A 150 -25.65 1.40 4.90
CA GLU A 150 -26.38 2.65 5.20
C GLU A 150 -26.63 3.50 3.94
N GLY A 151 -26.01 3.13 2.82
CA GLY A 151 -26.10 3.84 1.55
C GLY A 151 -25.35 5.17 1.54
N TYR A 152 -25.62 6.00 0.53
CA TYR A 152 -24.87 7.24 0.24
C TYR A 152 -25.71 8.50 0.48
N GLY A 153 -26.55 8.50 1.52
CA GLY A 153 -27.60 9.50 1.80
C GLY A 153 -27.30 10.91 1.23
N ASN A 154 -26.58 11.74 1.97
CA ASN A 154 -26.03 12.99 1.45
C ASN A 154 -24.50 12.90 1.42
N ILE A 155 -23.95 12.57 0.26
CA ILE A 155 -22.49 12.50 0.03
C ILE A 155 -21.80 13.80 0.48
N ALA A 156 -22.44 14.96 0.29
CA ALA A 156 -21.87 16.26 0.67
C ALA A 156 -21.74 16.46 2.19
N SER A 157 -22.44 15.65 3.02
CA SER A 157 -22.29 15.67 4.48
C SER A 157 -21.39 14.56 5.02
N MET A 158 -20.86 13.68 4.16
CA MET A 158 -19.94 12.64 4.61
C MET A 158 -18.58 13.24 4.98
N PRO A 159 -17.88 12.70 5.98
CA PRO A 159 -16.50 13.08 6.25
C PRO A 159 -15.64 12.94 5.00
N GLU A 160 -14.73 13.90 4.79
CA GLU A 160 -13.79 13.85 3.68
C GLU A 160 -13.01 12.53 3.65
N GLY A 161 -12.81 11.96 2.46
CA GLY A 161 -12.09 10.70 2.30
C GLY A 161 -12.89 9.43 2.62
N SER A 162 -14.17 9.53 3.02
CA SER A 162 -15.01 8.34 3.34
C SER A 162 -15.15 7.36 2.18
N LEU A 163 -15.00 7.83 0.94
CA LEU A 163 -15.10 7.04 -0.30
C LEU A 163 -13.73 6.61 -0.86
N LEU A 164 -12.64 6.91 -0.15
CA LEU A 164 -11.28 6.66 -0.61
C LEU A 164 -10.58 5.66 0.31
N CYS A 165 -10.15 4.52 -0.24
CA CYS A 165 -9.21 3.66 0.45
C CYS A 165 -7.80 4.28 0.38
N LYS A 166 -7.44 5.05 1.42
CA LYS A 166 -6.20 5.84 1.51
C LYS A 166 -4.93 5.01 1.29
N ALA A 167 -4.97 3.69 1.48
CA ALA A 167 -3.85 2.79 1.20
C ALA A 167 -3.31 2.90 -0.25
N PHE A 168 -4.16 3.29 -1.21
CA PHE A 168 -3.81 3.40 -2.63
C PHE A 168 -3.52 4.83 -3.09
N TYR A 169 -3.69 5.83 -2.23
CA TYR A 169 -3.54 7.24 -2.56
C TYR A 169 -2.26 7.82 -1.95
N PRO A 170 -1.71 8.90 -2.52
CA PRO A 170 -0.44 9.45 -2.07
C PRO A 170 -0.58 10.08 -0.69
N THR A 171 0.46 9.91 0.13
CA THR A 171 0.65 10.65 1.38
C THR A 171 2.10 11.12 1.48
N VAL A 172 2.35 12.17 2.26
CA VAL A 172 3.71 12.61 2.56
C VAL A 172 4.34 11.56 3.50
N PRO A 173 5.46 10.91 3.11
CA PRO A 173 5.98 9.75 3.84
C PRO A 173 6.69 10.13 5.15
N GLY A 174 7.16 11.37 5.25
CA GLY A 174 8.07 11.81 6.31
C GLY A 174 9.29 10.90 6.39
N SER A 175 9.80 10.70 7.61
CA SER A 175 11.02 9.90 7.83
C SER A 175 10.93 8.41 7.43
N THR A 176 9.79 7.88 6.98
CA THR A 176 9.75 6.55 6.37
C THR A 176 10.52 6.51 5.03
N GLN A 177 10.61 7.64 4.31
CA GLN A 177 11.42 7.82 3.10
C GLN A 177 12.92 7.53 3.31
N LYS A 178 13.42 7.71 4.54
CA LYS A 178 14.82 7.43 4.87
C LYS A 178 15.20 5.97 4.67
N VAL A 179 14.22 5.05 4.61
CA VAL A 179 14.44 3.67 4.18
C VAL A 179 14.93 3.65 2.73
N SER A 180 14.24 4.33 1.81
CA SER A 180 14.64 4.42 0.39
C SER A 180 15.99 5.10 0.24
N THR A 181 16.24 6.18 0.97
CA THR A 181 17.54 6.89 0.93
C THR A 181 18.69 6.03 1.47
N LEU A 182 18.44 5.23 2.51
CA LEU A 182 19.42 4.26 3.02
C LEU A 182 19.65 3.11 2.02
N ILE A 183 18.60 2.61 1.37
CA ILE A 183 18.70 1.63 0.28
C ILE A 183 19.60 2.17 -0.84
N ALA A 184 19.35 3.40 -1.31
CA ALA A 184 20.16 4.01 -2.36
C ALA A 184 21.63 4.16 -1.97
N ALA A 185 21.90 4.55 -0.72
CA ALA A 185 23.26 4.64 -0.19
C ALA A 185 23.95 3.27 -0.12
N TYR A 186 23.29 2.23 0.41
CA TYR A 186 23.86 0.89 0.49
C TYR A 186 24.07 0.25 -0.88
N GLU A 187 23.10 0.40 -1.79
CA GLU A 187 23.18 -0.14 -3.15
C GLU A 187 24.31 0.51 -3.96
N THR A 188 24.57 1.79 -3.72
CA THR A 188 25.60 2.55 -4.46
C THR A 188 26.98 2.41 -3.86
N CYS A 189 27.08 2.50 -2.52
CA CYS A 189 28.37 2.67 -1.83
C CYS A 189 28.81 1.42 -1.04
N GLY A 190 27.93 0.44 -0.87
CA GLY A 190 28.14 -0.73 -0.03
C GLY A 190 27.86 -0.45 1.46
N ALA A 191 27.26 -1.43 2.14
CA ALA A 191 26.84 -1.31 3.53
C ALA A 191 28.00 -1.01 4.50
N GLU A 192 29.18 -1.59 4.28
CA GLU A 192 30.37 -1.35 5.11
C GLU A 192 30.79 0.13 5.08
N SER A 193 30.88 0.69 3.87
CA SER A 193 31.26 2.08 3.64
C SER A 193 30.29 3.03 4.35
N VAL A 194 28.99 2.83 4.14
CA VAL A 194 27.95 3.68 4.73
C VAL A 194 27.85 3.51 6.24
N ASN A 195 28.05 2.30 6.78
CA ASN A 195 28.02 2.07 8.23
C ASN A 195 29.23 2.66 8.96
N SER A 196 30.36 2.82 8.27
CA SER A 196 31.55 3.48 8.81
C SER A 196 31.44 5.00 8.84
N LEU A 197 30.49 5.59 8.09
CA LEU A 197 30.30 7.03 8.04
C LEU A 197 29.85 7.58 9.38
N GLN A 198 30.39 8.75 9.69
CA GLN A 198 30.02 9.53 10.86
C GLN A 198 29.77 10.97 10.46
N PHE A 199 28.57 11.46 10.72
CA PHE A 199 28.19 12.84 10.47
C PHE A 199 27.72 13.52 11.75
N GLY A 200 28.01 14.81 11.85
CA GLY A 200 27.64 15.63 13.00
C GLY A 200 26.23 16.20 12.90
N CYS A 201 25.53 16.27 14.02
CA CYS A 201 24.27 16.98 14.16
C CYS A 201 24.30 17.87 15.41
N SER A 202 24.35 19.19 15.21
CA SER A 202 24.28 20.21 16.26
C SER A 202 22.90 20.88 16.34
N GLY A 203 21.84 20.11 16.09
CA GLY A 203 20.46 20.61 16.02
C GLY A 203 20.03 21.05 14.62
N SER A 204 21.00 21.42 13.79
CA SER A 204 20.83 21.66 12.36
C SER A 204 22.17 21.44 11.65
N TRP A 205 22.14 21.46 10.33
CA TRP A 205 23.33 21.48 9.49
C TRP A 205 23.11 22.41 8.30
N LEU A 206 24.16 23.13 7.89
CA LEU A 206 24.15 23.96 6.70
C LEU A 206 24.69 23.14 5.54
N ASN A 207 23.91 23.05 4.49
CA ASN A 207 24.32 22.39 3.28
C ASN A 207 25.38 23.23 2.52
N GLU A 208 26.00 22.68 1.47
CA GLU A 208 27.03 23.41 0.71
C GLU A 208 26.56 24.75 0.12
N ASN A 209 25.26 24.90 -0.13
CA ASN A 209 24.62 26.13 -0.62
C ASN A 209 24.22 27.09 0.52
N GLY A 210 24.61 26.81 1.77
CA GLY A 210 24.31 27.64 2.94
C GLY A 210 22.87 27.56 3.44
N GLN A 211 22.08 26.57 2.98
CA GLN A 211 20.69 26.37 3.38
C GLN A 211 20.62 25.45 4.61
N ARG A 212 19.71 25.76 5.53
CA ARG A 212 19.66 25.14 6.87
C ARG A 212 18.71 23.94 6.93
N ILE A 213 19.25 22.75 7.15
CA ILE A 213 18.49 21.53 7.43
C ILE A 213 18.32 21.37 8.94
N ASN A 214 17.08 21.45 9.43
CA ASN A 214 16.77 21.37 10.86
C ASN A 214 16.58 19.91 11.32
N CYS A 215 17.04 19.63 12.53
CA CYS A 215 16.71 18.41 13.27
C CYS A 215 15.49 18.67 14.16
N HIS A 216 14.69 17.64 14.43
CA HIS A 216 13.62 17.73 15.43
C HIS A 216 14.17 17.81 16.86
N LYS A 217 15.43 17.39 17.08
CA LYS A 217 16.15 17.54 18.34
C LYS A 217 17.00 18.81 18.28
N GLU A 218 16.52 19.88 18.89
CA GLU A 218 17.11 21.23 18.78
C GLU A 218 18.55 21.30 19.31
N GLU A 219 18.87 20.55 20.36
CA GLU A 219 20.21 20.46 20.94
C GLU A 219 21.15 19.57 20.11
N GLY A 220 20.61 18.83 19.15
CA GLY A 220 21.36 17.95 18.27
C GLY A 220 21.61 16.54 18.81
N HIS A 221 21.96 15.68 17.85
CA HIS A 221 22.23 14.26 18.09
C HIS A 221 23.72 13.95 18.30
N GLY A 222 24.60 14.95 18.17
CA GLY A 222 26.04 14.76 18.17
C GLY A 222 26.51 14.06 16.90
N ILE A 223 27.67 13.41 17.00
CA ILE A 223 28.20 12.57 15.91
C ILE A 223 27.43 11.25 15.90
N GLN A 224 26.91 10.86 14.74
CA GLN A 224 26.12 9.65 14.57
C GLN A 224 26.64 8.82 13.40
N THR A 225 26.56 7.50 13.56
CA THR A 225 26.63 6.51 12.48
C THR A 225 25.31 6.40 11.73
N ALA A 226 25.29 5.73 10.57
CA ALA A 226 24.07 5.47 9.79
C ALA A 226 22.96 4.81 10.64
N ALA A 227 23.29 3.77 11.40
CA ALA A 227 22.32 3.06 12.25
C ALA A 227 21.77 3.96 13.37
N GLN A 228 22.63 4.74 14.03
CA GLN A 228 22.20 5.71 15.06
C GLN A 228 21.31 6.81 14.47
N ALA A 229 21.69 7.36 13.32
CA ALA A 229 20.93 8.39 12.64
C ALA A 229 19.58 7.89 12.11
N PHE A 230 19.53 6.65 11.62
CA PHE A 230 18.28 6.00 11.23
C PHE A 230 17.37 5.81 12.45
N ARG A 231 17.94 5.35 13.58
CA ARG A 231 17.22 5.14 14.85
C ARG A 231 16.66 6.43 15.44
N ASN A 232 17.49 7.45 15.48
CA ASN A 232 17.12 8.77 15.99
C ASN A 232 16.45 9.63 14.93
N SER A 233 16.20 9.11 13.72
CA SER A 233 15.57 9.85 12.63
C SER A 233 16.22 11.23 12.32
N CYS A 234 17.55 11.31 12.36
CA CYS A 234 18.30 12.57 12.27
C CYS A 234 18.29 13.17 10.84
N ASN A 235 17.56 14.26 10.63
CA ASN A 235 17.51 14.96 9.33
C ASN A 235 18.91 15.44 8.85
N PRO A 236 19.70 16.16 9.66
CA PRO A 236 21.05 16.58 9.26
C PRO A 236 21.96 15.45 8.78
N TYR A 237 21.89 14.27 9.38
CA TYR A 237 22.70 13.12 8.94
C TYR A 237 22.32 12.69 7.53
N PHE A 238 21.02 12.54 7.25
CA PHE A 238 20.55 12.09 5.93
C PHE A 238 20.80 13.14 4.84
N ALA A 239 20.74 14.43 5.18
CA ALA A 239 21.10 15.50 4.23
C ALA A 239 22.60 15.48 3.89
N GLN A 240 23.46 15.26 4.89
CA GLN A 240 24.90 15.02 4.67
C GLN A 240 25.17 13.76 3.85
N LEU A 241 24.40 12.69 4.08
CA LEU A 241 24.50 11.45 3.30
C LEU A 241 24.16 11.68 1.82
N VAL A 242 23.12 12.47 1.52
CA VAL A 242 22.75 12.83 0.14
C VAL A 242 23.82 13.68 -0.53
N GLN A 243 24.52 14.55 0.20
CA GLN A 243 25.68 15.33 -0.29
C GLN A 243 27.02 14.60 -0.21
N TRP A 244 27.02 13.32 0.14
CA TRP A 244 28.27 12.60 0.26
C TRP A 244 28.82 12.28 -1.14
N GLU A 245 30.07 12.67 -1.40
CA GLU A 245 30.73 12.52 -2.71
C GLU A 245 30.67 11.12 -3.34
N LYS A 246 30.53 10.06 -2.52
CA LYS A 246 30.42 8.67 -3.00
C LYS A 246 29.00 8.24 -3.34
N LEU A 247 27.99 9.06 -3.01
CA LEU A 247 26.58 8.87 -3.33
C LEU A 247 26.11 9.97 -4.31
N PRO A 248 26.58 9.95 -5.58
CA PRO A 248 26.15 10.94 -6.55
C PRO A 248 24.64 10.86 -6.78
N LEU A 249 23.98 12.02 -6.93
CA LEU A 249 22.53 12.09 -7.09
C LEU A 249 22.01 11.19 -8.21
N SER A 250 22.73 11.08 -9.34
CA SER A 250 22.35 10.21 -10.47
C SER A 250 22.12 8.75 -10.08
N ARG A 251 22.87 8.23 -9.09
CA ARG A 251 22.68 6.87 -8.57
C ARG A 251 21.48 6.77 -7.65
N VAL A 252 21.18 7.82 -6.89
CA VAL A 252 19.93 7.92 -6.11
C VAL A 252 18.72 7.89 -7.05
N LEU A 253 18.74 8.67 -8.15
CA LEU A 253 17.68 8.66 -9.17
C LEU A 253 17.47 7.26 -9.74
N GLU A 254 18.55 6.58 -10.14
CA GLU A 254 18.48 5.23 -10.72
C GLU A 254 17.85 4.22 -9.75
N VAL A 255 18.27 4.22 -8.48
CA VAL A 255 17.71 3.31 -7.47
C VAL A 255 16.25 3.66 -7.19
N PHE A 256 15.89 4.94 -7.08
CA PHE A 256 14.50 5.35 -6.88
C PHE A 256 13.62 4.95 -8.08
N SER A 257 14.09 5.13 -9.32
CA SER A 257 13.36 4.66 -10.49
C SER A 257 13.17 3.13 -10.49
N ARG A 258 14.18 2.34 -10.08
CA ARG A 258 14.04 0.88 -9.88
C ARG A 258 13.03 0.53 -8.80
N MET A 259 12.96 1.32 -7.73
CA MET A 259 12.00 1.19 -6.64
C MET A 259 10.56 1.61 -7.00
N GLY A 260 10.36 2.20 -8.17
CA GLY A 260 9.04 2.58 -8.70
C GLY A 260 8.67 4.07 -8.53
N TYR A 261 9.63 4.94 -8.25
CA TYR A 261 9.39 6.39 -8.24
C TYR A 261 9.24 6.95 -9.67
N GLY A 262 8.31 7.89 -9.83
CA GLY A 262 8.29 8.86 -10.92
C GLY A 262 9.14 10.06 -10.50
N VAL A 263 10.36 10.12 -11.02
CA VAL A 263 11.34 11.14 -10.64
C VAL A 263 11.31 12.27 -11.65
N ASN A 264 11.28 13.53 -11.19
CA ASN A 264 11.35 14.72 -12.06
C ASN A 264 10.27 14.75 -13.17
N GLY A 265 9.07 14.26 -12.88
CA GLY A 265 7.95 14.20 -13.83
C GLY A 265 8.00 13.03 -14.81
N GLU A 266 8.96 12.12 -14.70
CA GLU A 266 8.96 10.86 -15.46
C GLU A 266 7.77 9.98 -15.05
N SER A 267 7.20 9.26 -16.02
CA SER A 267 6.10 8.31 -15.76
C SER A 267 6.59 7.16 -14.91
N ALA A 268 6.05 7.05 -13.69
CA ALA A 268 6.22 5.86 -12.88
C ALA A 268 5.41 4.68 -13.42
N GLN A 269 5.79 3.46 -13.04
CA GLN A 269 4.95 2.28 -13.26
C GLN A 269 3.82 2.29 -12.22
N PRO A 270 2.55 2.40 -12.61
CA PRO A 270 1.46 2.39 -11.66
C PRO A 270 1.33 0.99 -11.05
N LEU A 271 1.23 0.91 -9.72
CA LEU A 271 0.86 -0.32 -9.04
C LEU A 271 -0.64 -0.56 -9.21
N ALA A 272 -1.02 -1.83 -9.44
CA ALA A 272 -2.42 -2.22 -9.47
C ALA A 272 -2.64 -3.54 -8.74
N VAL A 273 -3.72 -3.60 -7.95
CA VAL A 273 -4.12 -4.77 -7.16
C VAL A 273 -5.50 -5.20 -7.66
N ASN A 274 -5.54 -6.26 -8.46
CA ASN A 274 -6.78 -6.78 -9.09
C ASN A 274 -7.66 -5.66 -9.71
N GLY A 275 -7.03 -4.73 -10.43
CA GLY A 275 -7.67 -3.60 -11.10
C GLY A 275 -7.79 -2.32 -10.26
N ILE A 276 -7.64 -2.39 -8.93
CA ILE A 276 -7.54 -1.20 -8.07
C ILE A 276 -6.20 -0.52 -8.38
N LYS A 277 -6.24 0.74 -8.80
CA LYS A 277 -5.04 1.51 -9.14
C LYS A 277 -4.50 2.18 -7.89
N ALA A 278 -3.19 2.14 -7.71
CA ALA A 278 -2.50 2.91 -6.69
C ALA A 278 -1.65 4.01 -7.32
N SER A 279 -1.56 5.14 -6.63
CA SER A 279 -0.61 6.18 -6.98
C SER A 279 0.82 5.67 -6.79
N ALA A 280 1.65 5.90 -7.79
CA ALA A 280 3.08 5.65 -7.70
C ALA A 280 3.74 6.64 -6.73
N ALA A 281 4.94 6.30 -6.28
CA ALA A 281 5.79 7.25 -5.57
C ALA A 281 6.27 8.34 -6.53
N THR A 282 6.32 9.60 -6.09
CA THR A 282 6.81 10.72 -6.90
C THR A 282 7.62 11.68 -6.06
N LEU A 283 8.63 12.31 -6.67
CA LEU A 283 9.43 13.36 -6.06
C LEU A 283 10.21 14.13 -7.14
N THR A 284 10.74 15.30 -6.77
CA THR A 284 11.65 16.09 -7.61
C THR A 284 13.04 16.20 -6.99
N LEU A 285 14.07 15.77 -7.71
CA LEU A 285 15.48 15.86 -7.30
C LEU A 285 16.27 16.55 -8.42
N LYS A 286 16.79 17.74 -8.13
CA LYS A 286 17.51 18.57 -9.11
C LYS A 286 19.02 18.51 -8.93
N ASP A 287 19.47 18.65 -7.69
CA ASP A 287 20.88 18.79 -7.31
C ASP A 287 21.06 18.32 -5.86
N ASP A 288 22.15 17.65 -5.51
CA ASP A 288 22.38 17.16 -4.13
C ASP A 288 22.61 18.32 -3.14
N GLY A 289 23.11 19.44 -3.64
CA GLY A 289 23.19 20.76 -3.03
C GLY A 289 21.85 21.42 -2.71
N ASP A 290 20.78 21.06 -3.42
CA ASP A 290 19.49 21.76 -3.39
C ASP A 290 18.63 21.38 -2.17
N PHE A 291 18.11 22.41 -1.48
CA PHE A 291 17.31 22.24 -0.26
C PHE A 291 16.08 21.36 -0.46
N ASP A 292 15.34 21.57 -1.55
CA ASP A 292 14.12 20.81 -1.82
C ASP A 292 14.47 19.34 -2.12
N THR A 293 15.54 19.10 -2.88
CA THR A 293 16.08 17.76 -3.15
C THR A 293 16.48 17.03 -1.87
N GLN A 294 17.14 17.70 -0.94
CA GLN A 294 17.50 17.10 0.35
C GLN A 294 16.25 16.76 1.14
N TRP A 295 15.30 17.68 1.30
CA TRP A 295 14.06 17.41 2.02
C TRP A 295 13.21 16.32 1.36
N ALA A 296 13.20 16.23 0.02
CA ALA A 296 12.57 15.15 -0.72
C ALA A 296 13.18 13.78 -0.37
N CYS A 297 14.50 13.67 -0.36
CA CYS A 297 15.21 12.47 0.11
C CYS A 297 14.98 12.15 1.60
N LEU A 298 14.50 13.10 2.39
CA LEU A 298 14.13 12.91 3.79
C LEU A 298 12.62 12.62 3.99
N GLY A 299 11.83 12.74 2.92
CA GLY A 299 10.39 12.45 2.86
C GLY A 299 9.48 13.64 3.09
N GLN A 300 9.97 14.85 2.83
CA GLN A 300 9.24 16.11 2.89
C GLN A 300 9.26 16.78 1.50
N GLY A 301 8.82 18.04 1.39
CA GLY A 301 8.74 18.76 0.11
C GLY A 301 7.62 18.23 -0.75
N ASP A 302 7.90 17.91 -2.02
CA ASP A 302 6.93 17.38 -2.97
C ASP A 302 6.89 15.83 -3.03
N THR A 303 7.57 15.17 -2.10
CA THR A 303 7.60 13.70 -2.06
C THR A 303 6.26 13.13 -1.63
N LEU A 304 5.69 12.28 -2.48
CA LEU A 304 4.40 11.64 -2.28
C LEU A 304 4.50 10.15 -2.55
N ILE A 305 3.98 9.33 -1.64
CA ILE A 305 4.09 7.86 -1.71
C ILE A 305 2.80 7.23 -1.19
N SER A 306 2.27 6.22 -1.89
CA SER A 306 1.11 5.48 -1.37
C SER A 306 1.52 4.52 -0.24
N PRO A 307 0.68 4.31 0.80
CA PRO A 307 0.94 3.32 1.84
C PRO A 307 1.17 1.90 1.29
N LEU A 308 0.51 1.54 0.18
CA LEU A 308 0.78 0.31 -0.56
C LEU A 308 2.25 0.23 -1.01
N GLN A 309 2.79 1.30 -1.61
CA GLN A 309 4.17 1.35 -2.08
C GLN A 309 5.16 1.29 -0.92
N LEU A 310 4.89 2.00 0.19
CA LEU A 310 5.69 1.90 1.42
C LEU A 310 5.75 0.45 1.93
N MET A 311 4.59 -0.22 2.03
CA MET A 311 4.50 -1.62 2.43
C MET A 311 5.25 -2.55 1.45
N LEU A 312 5.17 -2.30 0.13
CA LEU A 312 5.82 -3.12 -0.89
C LEU A 312 7.35 -3.13 -0.73
N TRP A 313 7.96 -1.99 -0.41
CA TRP A 313 9.39 -1.93 -0.11
C TRP A 313 9.75 -2.73 1.14
N GLN A 314 8.90 -2.70 2.17
CA GLN A 314 9.11 -3.53 3.36
C GLN A 314 9.02 -5.02 3.05
N ALA A 315 8.10 -5.43 2.17
CA ALA A 315 8.02 -6.81 1.71
C ALA A 315 9.30 -7.25 0.97
N ALA A 316 9.88 -6.37 0.15
CA ALA A 316 11.13 -6.66 -0.56
C ALA A 316 12.35 -6.76 0.36
N ILE A 317 12.40 -5.92 1.40
CA ILE A 317 13.43 -5.99 2.46
C ILE A 317 13.27 -7.28 3.27
N ALA A 318 12.04 -7.59 3.71
CA ALA A 318 11.73 -8.76 4.52
C ALA A 318 12.05 -10.07 3.80
N ASN A 319 11.68 -10.16 2.51
CA ASN A 319 11.97 -11.30 1.63
C ASN A 319 13.47 -11.44 1.32
N GLY A 320 14.29 -10.44 1.63
CA GLY A 320 15.75 -10.49 1.53
C GLY A 320 16.31 -10.51 0.10
N SER A 321 15.46 -10.52 -0.93
CA SER A 321 15.89 -10.56 -2.33
C SER A 321 15.88 -9.20 -3.02
N GLY A 322 15.40 -8.16 -2.36
CA GLY A 322 15.15 -6.85 -2.98
C GLY A 322 14.07 -6.85 -4.07
N SER A 323 13.28 -7.92 -4.13
CA SER A 323 12.02 -8.03 -4.90
C SER A 323 10.91 -8.44 -3.95
N ALA A 324 9.68 -8.01 -4.24
CA ALA A 324 8.49 -8.41 -3.51
C ALA A 324 7.61 -9.32 -4.37
N TRP A 325 6.78 -10.15 -3.74
CA TRP A 325 5.63 -10.73 -4.43
C TRP A 325 4.63 -9.62 -4.74
N GLN A 326 4.08 -9.60 -5.95
CA GLN A 326 3.12 -8.57 -6.33
C GLN A 326 1.85 -8.71 -5.46
N PRO A 327 1.39 -7.62 -4.80
CA PRO A 327 0.25 -7.70 -3.92
C PRO A 327 -1.06 -8.03 -4.66
N TYR A 328 -1.89 -8.89 -4.06
CA TYR A 328 -3.22 -9.21 -4.58
C TYR A 328 -4.26 -9.37 -3.48
N LEU A 329 -5.51 -9.16 -3.87
CA LEU A 329 -6.71 -9.29 -3.05
C LEU A 329 -7.59 -10.47 -3.47
N ILE A 330 -7.65 -10.85 -4.75
CA ILE A 330 -8.56 -11.93 -5.21
C ILE A 330 -7.84 -13.27 -5.21
N SER A 331 -8.32 -14.21 -4.38
CA SER A 331 -7.81 -15.57 -4.29
C SER A 331 -8.59 -16.56 -5.16
N ALA A 332 -9.88 -16.33 -5.40
CA ALA A 332 -10.67 -17.14 -6.32
C ALA A 332 -11.86 -16.37 -6.91
N LYS A 333 -12.31 -16.81 -8.09
CA LYS A 333 -13.52 -16.33 -8.76
C LYS A 333 -14.40 -17.53 -9.11
N THR A 334 -15.71 -17.41 -8.92
CA THR A 334 -16.68 -18.42 -9.34
C THR A 334 -17.70 -17.77 -10.25
N ASP A 335 -17.85 -18.29 -11.47
CA ASP A 335 -18.82 -17.76 -12.43
C ASP A 335 -20.25 -18.22 -12.12
N VAL A 336 -21.22 -17.67 -12.85
CA VAL A 336 -22.64 -18.06 -12.73
C VAL A 336 -22.94 -19.50 -13.12
N ASN A 337 -22.02 -20.21 -13.77
CA ASN A 337 -22.18 -21.62 -14.10
C ASN A 337 -21.63 -22.53 -13.00
N GLY A 338 -21.06 -21.96 -11.93
CA GLY A 338 -20.43 -22.70 -10.84
C GLY A 338 -18.98 -23.08 -11.14
N ASN A 339 -18.39 -22.58 -12.23
CA ASN A 339 -16.97 -22.81 -12.52
C ASN A 339 -16.14 -21.93 -11.60
N SER A 340 -15.36 -22.57 -10.73
CA SER A 340 -14.46 -21.88 -9.80
C SER A 340 -13.02 -21.93 -10.30
N VAL A 341 -12.36 -20.78 -10.31
CA VAL A 341 -10.94 -20.62 -10.65
C VAL A 341 -10.22 -20.03 -9.45
N VAL A 342 -9.21 -20.76 -8.96
CA VAL A 342 -8.24 -20.21 -8.01
C VAL A 342 -7.31 -19.28 -8.78
N CYS A 343 -7.25 -18.02 -8.37
CA CYS A 343 -6.33 -17.06 -8.95
C CYS A 343 -4.93 -17.36 -8.42
N GLY A 344 -3.99 -17.65 -9.33
CA GLY A 344 -2.60 -17.91 -8.96
C GLY A 344 -1.93 -16.68 -8.35
N THR A 345 -0.88 -16.92 -7.57
CA THR A 345 -0.03 -15.85 -7.02
C THR A 345 0.55 -15.01 -8.16
N PRO A 346 0.37 -13.68 -8.17
CA PRO A 346 1.07 -12.80 -9.09
C PRO A 346 2.58 -13.05 -9.00
N GLY A 347 3.30 -13.00 -10.13
CA GLY A 347 4.76 -13.14 -10.11
C GLY A 347 5.44 -12.08 -9.22
N LYS A 348 6.75 -12.23 -9.01
CA LYS A 348 7.53 -11.22 -8.28
C LYS A 348 7.60 -9.90 -9.06
N THR A 349 7.78 -8.80 -8.35
CA THR A 349 8.22 -7.54 -8.94
C THR A 349 9.58 -7.72 -9.62
N LYS A 350 9.96 -6.75 -10.46
CA LYS A 350 11.36 -6.60 -10.82
C LYS A 350 12.19 -6.34 -9.56
N GLU A 351 13.47 -6.64 -9.64
CA GLU A 351 14.44 -6.35 -8.58
C GLU A 351 14.61 -4.84 -8.42
N MET A 352 14.35 -4.35 -7.20
CA MET A 352 14.44 -2.94 -6.85
C MET A 352 15.84 -2.57 -6.33
N PHE A 353 16.47 -3.50 -5.61
CA PHE A 353 17.82 -3.41 -5.05
C PHE A 353 18.38 -4.82 -4.85
N SER A 354 19.68 -4.96 -4.62
CA SER A 354 20.33 -6.26 -4.42
C SER A 354 19.91 -6.97 -3.13
N ALA A 355 20.14 -8.28 -3.08
CA ALA A 355 19.91 -9.07 -1.86
C ALA A 355 20.85 -8.64 -0.71
N GLU A 356 22.08 -8.22 -1.04
CA GLU A 356 23.05 -7.67 -0.10
C GLU A 356 22.54 -6.37 0.54
N THR A 357 22.00 -5.46 -0.28
CA THR A 357 21.35 -4.24 0.21
C THR A 357 20.12 -4.57 1.06
N ALA A 358 19.28 -5.50 0.62
CA ALA A 358 18.11 -5.93 1.38
C ALA A 358 18.48 -6.45 2.77
N ALA A 359 19.49 -7.31 2.86
CA ALA A 359 19.98 -7.86 4.13
C ALA A 359 20.54 -6.77 5.05
N ALA A 360 21.30 -5.82 4.51
CA ALA A 360 21.89 -4.72 5.29
C ALA A 360 20.81 -3.77 5.84
N VAL A 361 19.84 -3.35 5.02
CA VAL A 361 18.72 -2.50 5.47
C VAL A 361 17.85 -3.24 6.47
N ARG A 362 17.58 -4.55 6.23
CA ARG A 362 16.83 -5.39 7.16
C ARG A 362 17.46 -5.40 8.55
N ALA A 363 18.77 -5.52 8.65
CA ALA A 363 19.49 -5.48 9.92
C ALA A 363 19.31 -4.15 10.66
N VAL A 364 19.48 -3.01 9.96
CA VAL A 364 19.29 -1.67 10.54
C VAL A 364 17.85 -1.46 11.01
N MET A 365 16.86 -1.92 10.23
CA MET A 365 15.45 -1.78 10.59
C MET A 365 15.07 -2.62 11.81
N ILE A 366 15.63 -3.83 11.93
CA ILE A 366 15.44 -4.70 13.11
C ILE A 366 16.06 -4.06 14.36
N GLU A 367 17.29 -3.56 14.25
CA GLU A 367 17.96 -2.87 15.35
C GLU A 367 17.15 -1.65 15.82
N ASN A 368 16.64 -0.86 14.86
CA ASN A 368 15.79 0.28 15.16
C ASN A 368 14.52 -0.13 15.91
N ALA A 369 13.83 -1.18 15.43
CA ALA A 369 12.60 -1.63 16.04
C ALA A 369 12.79 -2.24 17.43
N ALA A 370 13.86 -3.00 17.65
CA ALA A 370 14.23 -3.51 18.96
C ALA A 370 14.46 -2.37 19.96
N ALA A 371 15.11 -1.29 19.52
CA ALA A 371 15.41 -0.13 20.36
C ALA A 371 14.18 0.77 20.63
N GLN A 372 13.30 0.98 19.65
CA GLN A 372 12.24 2.00 19.72
C GLN A 372 10.82 1.46 19.91
N TYR A 373 10.54 0.22 19.49
CA TYR A 373 9.16 -0.29 19.35
C TYR A 373 8.96 -1.68 19.98
N SER A 374 9.97 -2.25 20.64
CA SER A 374 9.93 -3.61 21.20
C SER A 374 8.75 -3.85 22.14
N THR A 375 8.38 -2.85 22.94
CA THR A 375 7.21 -2.91 23.85
C THR A 375 5.88 -3.11 23.13
N HIS A 376 5.77 -2.69 21.86
CA HIS A 376 4.56 -2.84 21.06
C HIS A 376 4.49 -4.17 20.30
N PHE A 377 5.65 -4.68 19.85
CA PHE A 377 5.75 -5.90 19.05
C PHE A 377 5.84 -7.19 19.89
N GLY A 378 6.00 -7.11 21.21
CA GLY A 378 6.00 -8.30 22.06
C GLY A 378 7.16 -9.24 21.72
N SER A 379 6.87 -10.51 21.43
CA SER A 379 7.86 -11.52 21.06
C SER A 379 8.27 -11.49 19.58
N TYR A 380 7.57 -10.75 18.72
CA TYR A 380 7.85 -10.75 17.30
C TYR A 380 9.13 -9.96 17.00
N THR A 381 10.06 -10.57 16.28
CA THR A 381 11.19 -9.83 15.71
C THR A 381 10.69 -9.05 14.49
N CYS A 382 10.75 -7.73 14.57
CA CYS A 382 10.26 -6.84 13.54
C CYS A 382 11.36 -5.87 13.11
N GLY A 383 11.30 -5.42 11.85
CA GLY A 383 11.99 -4.22 11.39
C GLY A 383 10.98 -3.12 11.11
N ALA A 384 11.24 -1.87 11.52
CA ALA A 384 10.29 -0.78 11.29
C ALA A 384 10.97 0.59 11.23
N LYS A 385 10.34 1.55 10.55
CA LYS A 385 10.71 2.96 10.56
C LYS A 385 9.48 3.84 10.71
N SER A 386 9.52 4.74 11.68
CA SER A 386 8.50 5.77 11.88
C SER A 386 8.71 6.96 10.95
N GLY A 387 7.62 7.63 10.61
CA GLY A 387 7.61 8.92 9.92
C GLY A 387 6.65 9.86 10.63
N THR A 388 7.05 11.13 10.68
CA THR A 388 6.15 12.24 11.01
C THR A 388 6.19 13.16 9.81
N ALA A 389 5.03 13.45 9.24
CA ALA A 389 4.89 14.26 8.04
C ALA A 389 4.00 15.45 8.35
N GLN A 390 4.51 16.65 8.09
CA GLN A 390 3.78 17.89 8.31
C GLN A 390 2.82 18.10 7.15
N VAL A 391 1.55 18.35 7.47
CA VAL A 391 0.49 18.58 6.50
C VAL A 391 -0.19 19.89 6.86
N ASN A 392 -0.42 20.72 5.85
CA ASN A 392 -1.28 21.89 5.96
C ASN A 392 -2.60 21.58 5.26
N ASP A 393 -3.69 21.74 5.97
CA ASP A 393 -5.02 21.55 5.45
C ASP A 393 -5.93 22.67 5.94
N HIS A 394 -6.55 23.39 5.00
CA HIS A 394 -7.36 24.57 5.28
C HIS A 394 -6.71 25.63 6.19
N GLY A 395 -5.37 25.70 6.21
CA GLY A 395 -4.62 26.63 7.05
C GLY A 395 -4.31 26.11 8.46
N GLU A 396 -4.75 24.90 8.81
CA GLU A 396 -4.34 24.21 10.03
C GLU A 396 -3.18 23.26 9.75
N GLU A 397 -2.16 23.30 10.59
CA GLU A 397 -1.02 22.39 10.53
C GLU A 397 -1.23 21.21 11.47
N TYR A 398 -1.17 20.01 10.94
CA TYR A 398 -1.14 18.77 11.72
C TYR A 398 -0.09 17.81 11.17
N GLU A 399 0.24 16.81 11.97
CA GLU A 399 1.28 15.84 11.63
C GLU A 399 0.69 14.45 11.41
N ASN A 400 0.86 13.89 10.23
CA ASN A 400 0.56 12.48 10.00
C ASN A 400 1.67 11.63 10.63
N ALA A 401 1.27 10.61 11.39
CA ALA A 401 2.18 9.63 11.96
C ALA A 401 2.12 8.33 11.16
N LEU A 402 3.28 7.91 10.66
CA LEU A 402 3.46 6.73 9.84
C LEU A 402 4.36 5.71 10.54
N LEU A 403 4.11 4.44 10.27
CA LEU A 403 5.03 3.36 10.55
C LEU A 403 4.97 2.34 9.42
N ALA A 404 6.10 2.14 8.75
CA ALA A 404 6.27 1.07 7.77
C ALA A 404 7.25 0.04 8.36
N GLY A 405 6.92 -1.24 8.22
CA GLY A 405 7.77 -2.30 8.74
C GLY A 405 7.36 -3.69 8.27
N PHE A 406 8.01 -4.68 8.88
CA PHE A 406 7.77 -6.09 8.64
C PHE A 406 8.04 -6.92 9.90
N CYS A 407 7.32 -8.03 10.05
CA CYS A 407 7.65 -9.12 10.95
C CYS A 407 8.54 -10.12 10.20
N THR A 408 9.63 -10.53 10.84
CA THR A 408 10.59 -11.47 10.24
C THR A 408 10.19 -12.93 10.42
N ASP A 409 9.17 -13.18 11.24
CA ASP A 409 8.72 -14.52 11.56
C ASP A 409 8.26 -15.25 10.29
N ASP A 410 8.72 -16.48 10.13
CA ASP A 410 8.40 -17.29 8.98
C ASP A 410 6.95 -17.80 9.00
N ASP A 411 6.37 -17.94 10.19
CA ASP A 411 4.98 -18.35 10.43
C ASP A 411 4.02 -17.15 10.42
N LEU A 412 4.55 -15.95 10.67
CA LEU A 412 3.84 -14.67 10.56
C LEU A 412 4.56 -13.69 9.61
N PRO A 413 4.70 -14.02 8.31
CA PRO A 413 5.51 -13.26 7.35
C PRO A 413 4.80 -12.00 6.88
N ILE A 414 4.68 -10.98 7.75
CA ILE A 414 3.86 -9.79 7.49
C ILE A 414 4.71 -8.57 7.15
N ALA A 415 4.40 -7.89 6.06
CA ALA A 415 4.87 -6.52 5.77
C ALA A 415 3.68 -5.56 5.89
N PHE A 416 3.88 -4.39 6.48
CA PHE A 416 2.80 -3.47 6.80
C PHE A 416 3.17 -2.00 6.62
N CYS A 417 2.15 -1.17 6.42
CA CYS A 417 2.19 0.28 6.56
C CYS A 417 0.97 0.74 7.36
N VAL A 418 1.21 1.54 8.39
CA VAL A 418 0.19 2.18 9.22
C VAL A 418 0.34 3.69 9.07
N VAL A 419 -0.77 4.37 8.80
CA VAL A 419 -0.87 5.83 8.75
C VAL A 419 -1.98 6.25 9.70
N ILE A 420 -1.66 7.16 10.61
CA ILE A 420 -2.63 7.86 11.46
C ILE A 420 -2.55 9.34 11.11
N GLU A 421 -3.66 9.88 10.60
CA GLU A 421 -3.83 11.31 10.37
C GLU A 421 -4.14 11.98 11.71
N GLN A 422 -3.20 12.74 12.26
CA GLN A 422 -3.38 13.38 13.56
C GLN A 422 -4.13 14.71 13.48
N ARG A 423 -5.17 14.78 12.64
CA ARG A 423 -6.19 15.85 12.68
C ARG A 423 -6.84 15.98 14.07
N LYS A 424 -6.76 14.93 14.91
CA LYS A 424 -7.30 14.87 16.28
C LYS A 424 -6.20 14.38 17.23
N ALA A 425 -5.92 15.11 18.32
CA ALA A 425 -4.95 14.72 19.35
C ALA A 425 -5.33 13.38 20.05
N GLY A 426 -4.36 12.61 20.57
CA GLY A 426 -4.63 11.40 21.37
C GLY A 426 -3.45 10.42 21.45
N GLU A 427 -3.58 9.42 22.33
CA GLU A 427 -2.48 8.55 22.78
C GLU A 427 -2.11 7.39 21.84
N LEU A 428 -2.93 7.11 20.82
CA LEU A 428 -2.70 5.98 19.91
C LEU A 428 -1.53 6.25 18.96
N THR A 429 -0.54 5.36 18.96
CA THR A 429 0.61 5.40 18.04
C THR A 429 0.48 4.37 16.91
N PRO A 430 1.09 4.62 15.74
CA PRO A 430 1.18 3.62 14.68
C PRO A 430 1.83 2.29 15.13
N ALA A 431 2.79 2.35 16.05
CA ALA A 431 3.45 1.15 16.60
C ALA A 431 2.50 0.32 17.47
N ALA A 432 1.67 0.97 18.29
CA ALA A 432 0.64 0.27 19.06
C ALA A 432 -0.37 -0.44 18.14
N LEU A 433 -0.81 0.23 17.07
CA LEU A 433 -1.69 -0.38 16.06
C LEU A 433 -1.02 -1.55 15.34
N ALA A 434 0.25 -1.41 14.92
CA ALA A 434 1.00 -2.50 14.30
C ALA A 434 1.15 -3.70 15.24
N GLY A 435 1.37 -3.48 16.54
CA GLY A 435 1.35 -4.56 17.54
C GLY A 435 0.01 -5.27 17.63
N THR A 436 -1.10 -4.54 17.58
CA THR A 436 -2.45 -5.11 17.56
C THR A 436 -2.72 -5.89 16.27
N LEU A 437 -2.28 -5.37 15.13
CA LEU A 437 -2.32 -6.05 13.84
C LEU A 437 -1.60 -7.40 13.87
N LEU A 438 -0.36 -7.45 14.36
CA LEU A 438 0.43 -8.68 14.41
C LEU A 438 -0.24 -9.74 15.30
N ARG A 439 -0.66 -9.37 16.51
CA ARG A 439 -1.39 -10.28 17.42
C ARG A 439 -2.69 -10.80 16.80
N ALA A 440 -3.45 -9.91 16.15
CA ALA A 440 -4.71 -10.30 15.54
C ALA A 440 -4.52 -11.23 14.33
N LEU A 441 -3.44 -11.06 13.56
CA LEU A 441 -3.08 -11.97 12.48
C LEU A 441 -2.61 -13.33 13.01
N ASP A 442 -1.76 -13.34 14.04
CA ASP A 442 -1.27 -14.56 14.68
C ASP A 442 -2.40 -15.43 15.26
N GLU A 443 -3.41 -14.81 15.86
CA GLU A 443 -4.61 -15.51 16.36
C GLU A 443 -5.50 -16.07 15.23
N ALA A 444 -5.40 -15.53 14.02
CA ALA A 444 -6.34 -15.80 12.92
C ALA A 444 -5.79 -16.70 11.81
N MET A 445 -4.47 -16.79 11.66
CA MET A 445 -3.77 -17.69 10.74
C MET A 445 -3.64 -19.08 11.34
#